data_AF-A0A848V728-F1
#
_entry.id   AF-A0A848V728-F1
#
_cell.length_a   1.000
_cell.length_b   1.000
_cell.length_c   1.000
_cell.angle_alpha   90.00
_cell.angle_beta   90.00
_cell.angle_gamma   90.00
#
_symmetry.space_group_name_H-M   'P 1'
#
loop_
_entity.id
_entity.type
_entity.pdbx_description
1 polymer ?
#
loop_
_entity_poly.entity_id
_entity_poly.type
_entity_poly.pdbx_seq_one_letter_code
_entity_poly.pdbx_strand_id
1 'polypeptide(L)' 'MHNGIWVAGAIVLLVIVYVLAKVIYYARLSRRQWQDVDQTKLREWQDDDDW' A
#
# COMPACT_ATOMS: atom_id res chain seq x y z
N MET A 1 37.39 -5.29 -2.73
CA MET A 1 36.26 -4.77 -3.55
C MET A 1 34.91 -5.49 -3.27
N HIS A 2 34.78 -6.34 -2.25
CA HIS A 2 33.50 -7.02 -1.91
C HIS A 2 32.57 -6.23 -0.98
N ASN A 3 33.13 -5.31 -0.17
CA ASN A 3 32.37 -4.63 0.88
C ASN A 3 31.28 -3.70 0.32
N GLY A 4 31.48 -3.14 -0.87
CA GLY A 4 30.48 -2.26 -1.51
C GLY A 4 29.20 -2.99 -1.91
N ILE A 5 29.30 -4.25 -2.34
CA ILE A 5 28.14 -5.06 -2.74
C ILE A 5 27.28 -5.41 -1.53
N TRP A 6 27.92 -5.75 -0.40
CA TRP A 6 27.21 -6.03 0.85
C TRP A 6 26.47 -4.81 1.39
N VAL A 7 27.10 -3.62 1.33
CA VAL A 7 26.46 -2.36 1.74
C VAL A 7 25.27 -2.03 0.84
N ALA A 8 25.43 -2.14 -0.48
CA ALA A 8 24.33 -1.92 -1.43
C ALA A 8 23.17 -2.90 -1.18
N GLY A 9 23.48 -4.18 -0.96
CA GLY A 9 22.48 -5.20 -0.63
C GLY A 9 21.72 -4.89 0.66
N ALA A 10 22.40 -4.42 1.70
CA ALA A 10 21.77 -4.03 2.96
C ALA A 10 20.81 -2.84 2.80
N ILE A 11 21.19 -1.84 1.99
CA ILE A 11 20.33 -0.68 1.71
C ILE A 11 19.07 -1.12 0.95
N VAL A 12 19.21 -1.97 -0.07
CA VAL A 12 18.06 -2.49 -0.82
C VAL A 12 17.12 -3.27 0.11
N LEU A 13 17.67 -4.14 0.96
CA LEU A 13 16.88 -4.91 1.94
C LEU A 13 16.11 -3.98 2.89
N LEU A 14 16.74 -2.93 3.41
CA LEU A 14 16.10 -1.95 4.29
C LEU A 14 14.94 -1.23 3.59
N VAL A 15 15.13 -0.83 2.32
CA VAL A 15 14.07 -0.19 1.53
C VAL A 15 12.89 -1.14 1.34
N ILE A 16 13.14 -2.41 1.00
CA ILE A 16 12.08 -3.42 0.84
C ILE A 16 11.28 -3.57 2.13
N VAL A 17 11.96 -3.74 3.27
CA VAL A 17 11.29 -3.88 4.58
C VAL A 17 10.46 -2.63 4.91
N TYR A 18 11.01 -1.44 4.66
CA TYR A 18 10.30 -0.17 4.88
C TYR A 18 9.05 -0.06 4.01
N VAL A 19 9.14 -0.39 2.72
CA VAL A 19 8.00 -0.34 1.80
C VAL A 19 6.91 -1.33 2.23
N LEU A 20 7.28 -2.57 2.58
CA LEU A 20 6.32 -3.55 3.09
C LEU A 20 5.60 -3.06 4.36
N ALA A 21 6.34 -2.48 5.31
CA ALA A 21 5.77 -1.91 6.51
C ALA A 21 4.78 -0.77 6.18
N LYS A 22 5.14 0.12 5.25
CA LYS A 22 4.29 1.22 4.77
C LYS A 22 3.01 0.72 4.10
N VAL A 23 3.11 -0.28 3.22
CA VAL A 23 1.94 -0.89 2.57
C VAL A 23 0.98 -1.48 3.60
N ILE A 24 1.50 -2.24 4.57
CA ILE A 24 0.67 -2.83 5.64
C ILE A 24 0.03 -1.73 6.50
N TYR A 25 0.79 -0.68 6.85
CA TYR A 25 0.29 0.46 7.61
C TYR A 25 -0.89 1.13 6.89
N TYR A 26 -0.72 1.46 5.61
CA TYR A 26 -1.79 2.10 4.83
C TYR A 26 -2.97 1.17 4.57
N ALA A 27 -2.74 -0.14 4.38
CA ALA A 27 -3.83 -1.11 4.26
C ALA A 27 -4.67 -1.19 5.54
N ARG A 28 -4.04 -1.10 6.72
CA ARG A 28 -4.76 -1.03 8.00
C ARG A 28 -5.49 0.30 8.17
N LEU A 29 -4.84 1.41 7.84
CA LEU A 29 -5.45 2.75 7.91
C LEU A 29 -6.66 2.87 6.99
N SER A 30 -6.53 2.43 5.74
CA SER A 30 -7.60 2.40 4.75
C SER A 30 -8.79 1.60 5.26
N ARG A 31 -8.58 0.41 5.85
CA ARG A 31 -9.68 -0.37 6.43
C ARG A 31 -10.42 0.35 7.55
N ARG A 32 -9.71 1.08 8.41
CA ARG A 32 -10.34 1.88 9.46
C ARG A 32 -11.16 3.02 8.87
N GLN A 33 -10.60 3.72 7.89
CA GLN A 33 -11.31 4.79 7.18
C GLN A 33 -12.55 4.27 6.45
N TRP A 34 -12.48 3.08 5.84
CA TRP A 34 -13.62 2.44 5.18
C TRP A 34 -14.77 2.07 6.12
N GLN A 35 -14.51 1.90 7.42
CA GLN A 35 -15.55 1.66 8.44
C GLN A 35 -16.23 2.95 8.88
N ASP A 36 -15.49 4.07 8.87
CA ASP A 36 -16.01 5.40 9.23
C ASP A 36 -16.76 6.07 8.06
N VAL A 37 -16.53 5.62 6.82
CA VAL A 37 -17.28 6.07 5.64
C VAL A 37 -18.67 5.44 5.66
N ASP A 38 -19.70 6.27 5.73
CA ASP A 38 -21.09 5.86 5.57
C ASP A 38 -21.33 5.34 4.15
N GLN A 39 -21.37 4.01 4.03
CA GLN A 39 -21.50 3.34 2.74
C GLN A 39 -22.86 3.58 2.08
N THR A 40 -23.86 4.08 2.81
CA THR A 40 -25.18 4.42 2.24
C THR A 40 -25.13 5.68 1.37
N LYS A 41 -24.04 6.45 1.44
CA LYS A 41 -23.79 7.64 0.60
C LYS A 41 -22.94 7.34 -0.62
N LEU A 42 -22.41 6.12 -0.73
CA LEU A 42 -21.65 5.72 -1.90
C LEU A 42 -22.64 5.56 -3.06
N ARG A 43 -22.53 6.44 -4.05
CA ARG A 43 -23.23 6.25 -5.33
C ARG A 43 -22.62 5.02 -5.98
N GLU A 44 -23.42 3.97 -6.13
CA GLU A 44 -23.08 2.86 -7.03
C GLU A 44 -22.89 3.48 -8.41
N TRP A 45 -21.65 3.43 -8.89
CA TRP A 45 -21.39 3.66 -10.30
C TRP A 45 -21.96 2.43 -10.97
N GLN A 46 -23.12 2.59 -11.61
CA GLN A 46 -23.57 1.58 -12.55
C GLN A 46 -22.44 1.49 -13.58
N ASP A 47 -21.85 0.30 -13.73
CA ASP A 47 -21.04 0.00 -14.90
C ASP A 47 -22.01 0.17 -16.07
N ASP A 48 -22.03 1.38 -16.65
CA ASP A 48 -22.58 1.66 -17.96
C ASP A 48 -21.63 0.98 -18.98
N ASP A 49 -21.53 -0.35 -18.90
CA ASP A 49 -21.02 -1.23 -19.95
C ASP A 49 -22.11 -1.29 -21.05
N ASP A 50 -22.34 -0.14 -21.67
CA ASP A 50 -23.07 0.02 -22.93
C ASP A 50 -22.09 0.61 -23.97
N TRP A 51 -20.92 -0.02 -24.07
CA TRP A 51 -20.00 0.05 -25.22
C TRP A 51 -20.25 -1.15 -26.13
#